data_AF-A0A1A8J278-F1
#
_entry.id   AF-A0A1A8J278-F1
#
_cell.length_a   1.000
_cell.length_b   1.000
_cell.length_c   1.000
_cell.angle_alpha   90.00
_cell.angle_beta   90.00
_cell.angle_gamma   90.00
#
_symmetry.space_group_name_H-M   'P 1'
#
loop_
_entity.id
_entity.type
_entity.pdbx_description
1 polymer ?
#
loop_
_entity_poly.entity_id
_entity_poly.type
_entity_poly.pdbx_seq_one_letter_code
_entity_poly.pdbx_strand_id
1 'polypeptide(L)'
;MNDVFPRVWSVCYNHSHDQLVLTASSDSRLILSNMVSISSEPFGHLVDDEELSEGEDNHQEDKTKEPLKDSVVSTYEEHEDSVYAAEWSSADPWLFASLSYDGRLVINRVPRALKYRILL
;
A
#
# COMPACT_ATOMS: atom_id res chain seq x y z
N MET A 1 -28.43 16.35 -11.99
CA MET A 1 -27.77 16.08 -10.71
C MET A 1 -26.29 16.20 -10.98
N ASN A 2 -25.59 17.14 -10.34
CA ASN A 2 -24.16 17.29 -10.55
C ASN A 2 -23.48 16.20 -9.71
N ASP A 3 -22.77 15.27 -10.35
CA ASP A 3 -21.91 14.33 -9.64
C ASP A 3 -20.76 15.13 -9.02
N VAL A 4 -20.81 15.32 -7.70
CA VAL A 4 -19.72 15.93 -6.95
C VAL A 4 -18.72 14.82 -6.67
N PHE A 5 -17.61 14.82 -7.40
CA PHE A 5 -16.51 13.90 -7.11
C PHE A 5 -15.83 14.28 -5.80
N PRO A 6 -15.48 13.30 -4.96
CA PRO A 6 -14.74 13.57 -3.73
C PRO A 6 -13.37 14.15 -4.05
N ARG A 7 -12.98 15.17 -3.28
CA ARG A 7 -11.67 15.83 -3.42
C ARG A 7 -10.66 15.09 -2.54
N VAL A 8 -9.53 14.72 -3.13
CA VAL A 8 -8.36 14.25 -2.39
C VAL A 8 -7.70 15.45 -1.70
N TRP A 9 -7.49 15.35 -0.38
CA TRP A 9 -6.89 16.40 0.44
C TRP A 9 -5.39 16.19 0.67
N SER A 10 -4.96 14.93 0.82
CA SER A 10 -3.57 14.60 1.09
C SER A 10 -3.19 13.26 0.45
N VAL A 11 -1.96 13.17 -0.05
CA VAL A 11 -1.34 11.93 -0.53
C VAL A 11 0.08 11.87 0.03
N CYS A 12 0.43 10.77 0.70
CA CYS A 12 1.77 10.58 1.25
C CYS A 12 2.27 9.14 1.07
N TYR A 13 3.48 9.01 0.54
CA TYR A 13 4.17 7.71 0.45
C TYR A 13 4.91 7.42 1.77
N ASN A 14 5.13 6.14 2.02
CA ASN A 14 5.89 5.70 3.17
C ASN A 14 7.40 5.89 2.94
N HIS A 15 8.10 6.43 3.94
CA HIS A 15 9.52 6.73 3.81
C HIS A 15 10.43 5.50 3.64
N SER A 16 10.05 4.36 4.24
CA SER A 16 10.84 3.11 4.16
C SER A 16 10.44 2.22 2.99
N HIS A 17 9.15 2.20 2.65
CA HIS A 17 8.59 1.38 1.57
C HIS A 17 7.71 2.24 0.67
N ASP A 18 8.33 3.01 -0.22
CA ASP A 18 7.68 4.05 -1.02
C ASP A 18 6.56 3.55 -1.95
N GLN A 19 6.46 2.24 -2.18
CA GLN A 19 5.29 1.61 -2.78
C GLN A 19 4.00 1.77 -1.96
N LEU A 20 4.08 1.97 -0.64
CA LEU A 20 2.92 2.17 0.22
C LEU A 20 2.49 3.64 0.20
N VAL A 21 1.29 3.89 -0.29
CA VAL A 21 0.74 5.25 -0.47
C VAL A 21 -0.56 5.38 0.31
N LEU A 22 -0.69 6.46 1.08
CA LEU A 22 -1.93 6.87 1.72
C LEU A 22 -2.60 7.97 0.92
N THR A 23 -3.93 7.89 0.78
CA THR A 23 -4.77 8.91 0.15
C THR A 23 -5.90 9.28 1.11
N ALA A 24 -5.96 10.55 1.52
CA ALA A 24 -7.01 11.11 2.38
C ALA A 24 -7.98 11.95 1.54
N SER A 25 -9.29 11.82 1.79
CA SER A 25 -10.33 12.34 0.91
C SER A 25 -11.49 13.01 1.66
N SER A 26 -12.26 13.83 0.94
CA SER A 26 -13.42 14.55 1.44
C SER A 26 -14.65 13.66 1.69
N ASP A 27 -14.62 12.39 1.27
CA ASP A 27 -15.68 11.40 1.48
C ASP A 27 -15.49 10.59 2.77
N SER A 28 -14.78 11.15 3.75
CA SER A 28 -14.43 10.53 5.04
C SER A 28 -13.62 9.23 4.95
N ARG A 29 -12.98 8.99 3.80
CA ARG A 29 -12.13 7.80 3.58
C ARG A 29 -10.65 8.11 3.65
N LEU A 30 -9.92 7.13 4.15
CA LEU A 30 -8.48 6.98 3.98
C LEU A 30 -8.21 5.68 3.21
N ILE A 31 -7.42 5.74 2.14
CA ILE A 31 -7.07 4.58 1.33
C ILE A 31 -5.59 4.30 1.47
N LEU A 32 -5.25 3.05 1.78
CA LEU A 32 -3.89 2.52 1.68
C LEU A 32 -3.75 1.73 0.38
N SER A 33 -2.78 2.11 -0.44
CA SER A 33 -2.48 1.50 -1.72
C SER A 33 -1.06 0.97 -1.75
N ASN A 34 -0.85 -0.11 -2.50
CA ASN A 34 0.44 -0.70 -2.79
C ASN A 34 0.75 -0.51 -4.27
N MET A 35 1.56 0.50 -4.60
CA MET A 35 1.93 0.94 -5.95
C MET A 35 3.37 0.51 -6.26
N VAL A 36 3.54 -0.76 -6.61
CA VAL A 36 4.86 -1.37 -6.85
C VAL A 36 5.48 -0.85 -8.14
N SER A 37 4.66 -0.48 -9.12
CA SER A 37 5.12 0.01 -10.43
C SER A 37 5.96 1.30 -10.38
N ILE A 38 5.82 2.07 -9.29
CA ILE A 38 6.50 3.36 -9.09
C ILE A 38 7.46 3.35 -7.89
N SER A 39 7.74 2.18 -7.31
CA SER A 39 8.64 2.05 -6.17
C SER A 39 10.09 2.26 -6.57
N SER A 40 10.88 2.83 -5.65
CA SER A 40 12.34 2.97 -5.80
C SER A 40 13.09 1.68 -5.47
N GLU A 41 12.45 0.67 -4.86
CA GLU A 41 13.10 -0.61 -4.64
C GLU A 41 13.45 -1.21 -6.01
N PRO A 42 14.75 -1.53 -6.27
CA PRO A 42 15.13 -2.10 -7.55
C PRO A 42 14.31 -3.36 -7.73
N PHE A 43 13.56 -3.46 -8.84
CA PHE A 43 12.71 -4.59 -9.21
C PHE A 43 13.40 -5.93 -8.86
N GLY A 44 13.20 -6.44 -7.65
CA GLY A 44 13.80 -7.66 -7.12
C GLY A 44 13.12 -8.91 -7.66
N HIS A 45 12.46 -8.79 -8.81
CA HIS A 45 11.74 -9.86 -9.46
C HIS A 45 12.06 -9.94 -10.96
N LEU A 46 13.29 -9.60 -11.34
CA LEU A 46 13.89 -9.97 -12.63
C LEU A 46 15.23 -10.71 -12.48
N VAL A 47 15.65 -11.03 -11.25
CA VAL A 47 16.86 -11.83 -10.98
C VAL A 47 16.44 -13.07 -10.20
N ASP A 48 15.89 -14.07 -10.91
CA ASP A 48 16.34 -15.47 -10.75
C ASP A 48 15.74 -16.49 -11.74
N ASP A 49 14.88 -16.11 -12.70
CA ASP A 49 14.27 -17.12 -13.60
C ASP A 49 15.04 -17.38 -14.91
N GLU A 50 16.21 -16.76 -15.16
CA GLU A 50 17.00 -17.03 -16.38
C GLU A 50 18.37 -17.72 -16.17
N GLU A 51 18.81 -18.06 -14.94
CA GLU A 51 20.15 -18.68 -14.75
C GLU A 51 20.21 -20.03 -14.00
N LEU A 52 19.10 -20.75 -13.73
CA LEU A 52 19.18 -22.05 -13.02
C LEU A 52 18.43 -23.23 -13.66
N SER A 53 18.34 -23.33 -14.99
CA SER A 53 17.80 -24.54 -15.65
C SER A 53 18.84 -25.39 -16.40
N GLU A 54 19.97 -25.69 -15.76
CA GLU A 54 20.73 -26.91 -16.07
C GLU A 54 20.44 -27.97 -15.00
N GLY A 55 19.54 -28.92 -15.30
CA GLY A 55 19.47 -30.20 -14.57
C GLY A 55 18.08 -30.68 -14.13
N GLU A 56 17.49 -31.52 -14.99
CA GLU A 56 16.77 -32.77 -14.66
C GLU A 56 15.55 -32.77 -13.70
N ASP A 57 14.38 -32.93 -14.33
CA ASP A 57 13.30 -33.88 -14.01
C ASP A 57 12.77 -33.97 -12.56
N ASN A 58 11.72 -33.19 -12.25
CA ASN A 58 10.60 -33.66 -11.42
C ASN A 58 9.38 -32.74 -11.54
N HIS A 59 8.24 -33.33 -11.87
CA HIS A 59 6.92 -32.70 -11.86
C HIS A 59 6.52 -32.18 -10.47
N GLN A 60 6.54 -30.86 -10.25
CA GLN A 60 5.74 -30.23 -9.19
C GLN A 60 5.43 -28.77 -9.54
N GLU A 61 4.16 -28.52 -9.88
CA GLU A 61 3.45 -27.24 -10.05
C GLU A 61 4.30 -25.96 -9.91
N ASP A 62 4.69 -25.40 -11.06
CA ASP A 62 5.08 -24.00 -11.20
C ASP A 62 3.93 -23.08 -10.75
N LYS A 63 3.91 -22.76 -9.46
CA LYS A 63 3.23 -21.56 -8.97
C LYS A 63 4.09 -20.38 -9.39
N THR A 64 3.94 -19.98 -10.64
CA THR A 64 4.35 -18.67 -11.15
C THR A 64 3.91 -17.65 -10.11
N LYS A 65 4.85 -17.10 -9.34
CA LYS A 65 4.53 -16.04 -8.37
C LYS A 65 4.08 -14.87 -9.21
N GLU A 66 2.77 -14.60 -9.25
CA GLU A 66 2.28 -13.46 -10.03
C GLU A 66 3.02 -12.20 -9.56
N PRO A 67 3.51 -11.37 -10.49
CA PRO A 67 4.22 -10.15 -10.14
C PRO A 67 3.35 -9.29 -9.23
N LEU A 68 3.96 -8.63 -8.25
CA LEU A 68 3.23 -7.74 -7.36
C LEU A 68 2.61 -6.61 -8.21
N LYS A 69 1.28 -6.61 -8.31
CA LYS A 69 0.52 -5.60 -9.06
C LYS A 69 0.06 -4.46 -8.16
N ASP A 70 -0.05 -3.30 -8.78
CA ASP A 70 -0.66 -2.12 -8.20
C ASP A 70 -2.08 -2.43 -7.71
N SER A 71 -2.34 -2.16 -6.43
CA SER A 71 -3.63 -2.51 -5.82
C SER A 71 -3.95 -1.64 -4.61
N VAL A 72 -5.25 -1.50 -4.33
CA VAL A 72 -5.75 -0.98 -3.06
C VAL A 72 -5.62 -2.08 -2.01
N VAL A 73 -4.91 -1.78 -0.93
CA VAL A 73 -4.69 -2.70 0.18
C VAL A 73 -5.86 -2.66 1.13
N SER A 74 -6.31 -1.46 1.50
CA SER A 74 -7.38 -1.25 2.47
C SER A 74 -8.02 0.12 2.30
N THR A 75 -9.32 0.18 2.57
CA THR A 75 -10.08 1.43 2.67
C THR A 75 -10.58 1.53 4.11
N TYR A 76 -10.26 2.64 4.76
CA TYR A 76 -10.64 2.94 6.14
C TYR A 76 -11.75 3.99 6.12
N GLU A 77 -12.90 3.66 6.69
CA GLU A 77 -14.11 4.50 6.74
C GLU A 77 -14.47 4.86 8.19
N GLU A 78 -13.47 4.96 9.06
CA GLU A 78 -13.65 5.21 10.51
C GLU A 78 -13.97 6.67 10.83
N HIS A 79 -13.77 7.58 9.87
CA HIS A 79 -14.03 9.00 10.03
C HIS A 79 -15.48 9.34 9.66
N GLU A 80 -16.08 10.30 10.36
CA GLU A 80 -17.44 10.80 10.05
C GLU A 80 -17.41 12.11 9.23
N ASP A 81 -16.23 12.69 9.04
CA ASP A 81 -16.01 13.91 8.25
C ASP A 81 -14.77 13.74 7.35
N SER A 82 -14.54 14.70 6.45
CA SER A 82 -13.41 14.80 5.55
C SER A 82 -12.08 14.57 6.28
N VAL A 83 -11.28 13.64 5.75
CA VAL A 83 -9.92 13.39 6.24
C VAL A 83 -8.98 14.36 5.54
N TYR A 84 -8.38 15.28 6.29
CA TYR A 84 -7.54 16.34 5.71
C TYR A 84 -6.05 16.11 5.90
N ALA A 85 -5.67 15.26 6.86
CA ALA A 85 -4.27 14.91 7.12
C ALA A 85 -4.12 13.40 7.31
N ALA A 86 -3.04 12.87 6.75
CA ALA A 86 -2.57 11.51 6.94
C ALA A 86 -1.05 11.52 7.00
N GLU A 87 -0.47 10.80 7.96
CA GLU A 87 0.97 10.80 8.19
C GLU A 87 1.46 9.41 8.61
N TRP A 88 2.62 9.03 8.07
CA TRP A 88 3.34 7.83 8.46
C TRP A 88 4.14 8.05 9.74
N SER A 89 4.22 7.04 10.58
CA SER A 89 5.07 7.09 11.76
C SER A 89 6.55 7.13 11.37
N SER A 90 7.31 8.01 12.01
CA SER A 90 8.76 8.08 11.87
C SER A 90 9.50 6.95 12.60
N ALA A 91 8.84 6.26 13.53
CA ALA A 91 9.43 5.21 14.36
C ALA A 91 9.03 3.79 13.93
N ASP A 92 7.95 3.63 13.18
CA ASP A 92 7.45 2.33 12.72
C ASP A 92 6.88 2.45 11.30
N PRO A 93 7.53 1.86 10.27
CA PRO A 93 7.09 2.00 8.88
C PRO A 93 5.76 1.30 8.60
N TRP A 94 5.21 0.55 9.56
CA TRP A 94 3.92 -0.14 9.39
C TRP A 94 2.78 0.59 10.09
N LEU A 95 3.03 1.77 10.66
CA LEU A 95 2.07 2.55 11.43
C LEU A 95 1.82 3.89 10.75
N PHE A 96 0.57 4.34 10.74
CA PHE A 96 0.18 5.66 10.26
C PHE A 96 -1.02 6.18 11.04
N ALA A 97 -1.25 7.49 10.94
CA ALA A 97 -2.38 8.15 11.55
C ALA A 97 -3.11 9.04 10.55
N SER A 98 -4.40 9.25 10.79
CA SER A 98 -5.26 10.14 10.01
C SER A 98 -6.13 11.01 10.91
N LEU A 99 -6.39 12.23 10.47
CA LEU A 99 -7.15 13.24 11.21
C LEU A 99 -8.25 13.84 10.33
N SER A 100 -9.47 13.85 10.86
CA SER A 100 -10.66 14.45 10.22
C SER A 100 -11.09 15.77 10.86
N TYR A 101 -11.91 16.54 10.15
CA TYR A 101 -12.37 17.88 10.58
C TYR A 101 -13.21 17.89 11.87
N ASP A 102 -13.88 16.77 12.18
CA ASP A 102 -14.59 16.53 13.43
C ASP A 102 -13.65 16.32 14.65
N GLY A 103 -12.33 16.32 14.43
CA GLY A 103 -11.31 16.12 15.45
C GLY A 103 -10.98 14.65 15.75
N ARG A 104 -11.49 13.68 15.00
CA ARG A 104 -11.15 12.26 15.18
C ARG A 104 -9.74 11.95 14.64
N LEU A 105 -8.88 11.49 15.54
CA LEU A 105 -7.57 10.92 15.22
C LEU A 105 -7.69 9.39 15.23
N VAL A 106 -7.33 8.75 14.13
CA VAL A 106 -7.32 7.29 13.99
C VAL A 106 -5.89 6.84 13.74
N ILE A 107 -5.46 5.77 14.41
CA ILE A 107 -4.14 5.17 14.23
C ILE A 107 -4.33 3.77 13.66
N ASN A 108 -3.75 3.53 12.49
CA ASN A 108 -3.89 2.30 11.75
C ASN A 108 -2.54 1.65 11.46
N ARG A 109 -2.56 0.34 11.25
CA ARG A 109 -1.39 -0.46 10.90
C ARG A 109 -1.59 -1.14 9.55
N VAL A 110 -0.51 -1.21 8.79
CA VAL A 110 -0.46 -1.99 7.54
C VAL A 110 -0.74 -3.47 7.84
N PRO A 111 -1.63 -4.14 7.08
CA PRO A 111 -1.95 -5.55 7.30
C PRO A 111 -0.71 -6.45 7.27
N ARG A 112 -0.64 -7.39 8.22
CA ARG A 112 0.52 -8.30 8.36
C ARG A 112 0.79 -9.11 7.09
N ALA A 113 -0.25 -9.53 6.37
CA ALA A 113 -0.11 -10.26 5.12
C ALA A 113 0.67 -9.48 4.06
N LEU A 114 0.44 -8.16 3.95
CA LEU A 114 1.21 -7.32 3.04
C LEU A 114 2.62 -7.10 3.55
N LYS A 115 2.78 -6.84 4.86
CA LYS A 115 4.10 -6.72 5.50
C LYS A 115 5.01 -7.92 5.19
N TYR A 116 4.49 -9.15 5.28
CA TYR A 116 5.26 -10.35 4.94
C TYR A 116 5.62 -10.45 3.46
N ARG A 117 4.79 -9.90 2.56
CA ARG A 117 5.09 -9.88 1.12
C ARG A 117 6.15 -8.85 0.73
N ILE A 118 6.33 -7.81 1.52
CA ILE A 118 7.33 -6.74 1.28
C ILE A 118 8.69 -7.13 1.87
N LEU A 119 8.70 -7.90 2.96
CA LEU A 119 9.94 -8.28 3.67
C LEU A 119 10.59 -9.57 3.14
N LEU A 120 9.97 -10.27 2.18
CA LEU A 120 10.38 -11.58 1.70
C LEU A 120 10.74 -11.51 0.22
#